data_AF-A0A7V4GDG8-F1
#
_entry.id   AF-A0A7V4GDG8-F1
#
_cell.length_a   1.000
_cell.length_b   1.000
_cell.length_c   1.000
_cell.angle_alpha   90.00
_cell.angle_beta   90.00
_cell.angle_gamma   90.00
#
_symmetry.space_group_name_H-M   'P 1'
#
loop_
_entity.id
_entity.type
_entity.pdbx_description
1 polymer ?
#
loop_
_entity_poly.entity_id
_entity_poly.type
_entity_poly.pdbx_seq_one_letter_code
_entity_poly.pdbx_strand_id
1 'polypeptide(L)'
;MGQIGEATVRGVVEGAVGVRADDENLRRVLRLTRVMLALADEGERDHRDASCAILYGMLRDMAYRLRRMADEELARHDRAERRG
;
A
#
# COMPACT_ATOMS: atom_id res chain seq x y z
N MET A 1 16.74 -21.25 47.56
CA MET A 1 17.91 -20.96 46.70
C MET A 1 17.66 -21.63 45.36
N GLY A 2 17.27 -20.97 44.26
CA GLY A 2 17.04 -19.56 43.99
C GLY A 2 15.87 -19.40 43.01
N GLN A 3 15.27 -18.21 43.04
CA GLN A 3 14.32 -17.71 42.04
C GLN A 3 15.06 -17.40 40.74
N ILE A 4 14.40 -17.64 39.58
CA ILE A 4 14.41 -16.92 38.28
C ILE A 4 14.01 -17.94 37.19
N GLY A 5 13.07 -17.73 36.28
CA GLY A 5 12.13 -16.65 36.04
C GLY A 5 11.12 -17.12 34.99
N GLU A 6 9.85 -17.18 35.37
CA GLU A 6 8.67 -17.47 34.53
C GLU A 6 8.26 -16.24 33.69
N ALA A 7 9.21 -15.38 33.37
CA ALA A 7 8.98 -14.12 32.67
C ALA A 7 10.11 -13.91 31.66
N THR A 8 9.76 -13.46 30.45
CA THR A 8 10.65 -12.96 29.37
C THR A 8 10.61 -13.73 28.04
N VAL A 9 9.49 -14.39 27.72
CA VAL A 9 9.10 -14.53 26.30
C VAL A 9 7.72 -13.91 26.06
N ARG A 10 7.51 -12.74 26.66
CA ARG A 10 6.36 -11.84 26.39
C ARG A 10 6.78 -10.37 26.30
N GLY A 11 8.04 -10.12 25.92
CA GLY A 11 8.67 -8.80 26.03
C GLY A 11 9.58 -8.41 24.85
N VAL A 12 9.33 -8.95 23.65
CA VAL A 12 10.07 -8.54 22.42
C VAL A 12 9.13 -8.08 21.29
N VAL A 13 7.81 -8.11 21.49
CA VAL A 13 6.84 -7.59 20.51
C VAL A 13 6.06 -6.36 20.98
N GLU A 14 6.31 -5.86 22.19
CA GLU A 14 5.79 -4.56 22.65
C GLU A 14 6.72 -3.44 22.14
N GLY A 15 6.59 -3.12 20.85
CA GLY A 15 7.38 -2.05 20.23
C GLY A 15 7.16 -1.83 18.72
N ALA A 16 6.42 -2.71 18.04
CA ALA A 16 5.97 -2.46 16.67
C ALA A 16 4.48 -2.09 16.71
N VAL A 17 4.21 -0.79 16.61
CA VAL A 17 2.88 -0.21 16.42
C VAL A 17 2.07 -1.10 15.47
N GLY A 18 0.98 -1.67 15.98
CA GLY A 18 0.16 -2.64 15.26
C GLY A 18 -0.35 -2.05 13.96
N VAL A 19 0.18 -2.54 12.83
CA VAL A 19 -0.32 -2.17 11.51
C VAL A 19 -1.80 -2.57 11.44
N ARG A 20 -2.70 -1.59 11.38
CA ARG A 20 -4.12 -1.87 11.21
C ARG A 20 -4.36 -2.55 9.85
N ALA A 21 -5.37 -3.42 9.80
CA ALA A 21 -5.68 -4.20 8.60
C ALA A 21 -6.12 -3.34 7.40
N ASP A 22 -6.71 -2.18 7.65
CA ASP A 22 -7.07 -1.17 6.65
C ASP A 22 -5.83 -0.52 6.01
N ASP A 23 -4.80 -0.16 6.79
CA ASP A 23 -3.53 0.35 6.25
C ASP A 23 -2.86 -0.68 5.33
N GLU A 24 -2.91 -1.97 5.69
CA GLU A 24 -2.35 -3.01 4.83
C GLU A 24 -3.09 -3.06 3.49
N ASN A 25 -4.42 -2.98 3.48
CA ASN A 25 -5.21 -2.92 2.24
C ASN A 25 -4.83 -1.70 1.39
N LEU A 26 -4.63 -0.53 1.99
CA LEU A 26 -4.15 0.66 1.28
C LEU A 26 -2.75 0.43 0.69
N ARG A 27 -1.84 -0.21 1.42
CA ARG A 27 -0.52 -0.61 0.88
C ARG A 27 -0.65 -1.64 -0.25
N ARG A 28 -1.66 -2.53 -0.23
CA ARG A 28 -1.94 -3.44 -1.36
C ARG A 28 -2.40 -2.66 -2.59
N VAL A 29 -3.26 -1.67 -2.42
CA VAL A 29 -3.67 -0.77 -3.52
C VAL A 29 -2.45 -0.08 -4.11
N LEU A 30 -1.55 0.48 -3.28
CA LEU A 30 -0.32 1.09 -3.78
C LEU A 30 0.54 0.11 -4.61
N ARG A 31 0.67 -1.14 -4.17
CA ARG A 31 1.37 -2.18 -4.95
C ARG A 31 0.66 -2.48 -6.27
N LEU A 32 -0.68 -2.56 -6.27
CA LEU A 32 -1.47 -2.76 -7.49
C LEU A 32 -1.26 -1.63 -8.48
N THR A 33 -1.22 -0.36 -8.03
CA THR A 33 -0.95 0.76 -8.94
C THR A 33 0.40 0.67 -9.65
N ARG A 34 1.42 0.07 -9.03
CA ARG A 34 2.72 -0.16 -9.70
C ARG A 34 2.60 -1.19 -10.82
N VAL A 35 1.83 -2.25 -10.59
CA VAL A 35 1.52 -3.26 -11.62
C VAL A 35 0.72 -2.63 -12.75
N MET A 36 -0.27 -1.79 -12.44
CA MET A 36 -1.06 -1.07 -13.46
C MET A 36 -0.19 -0.16 -14.32
N LEU A 37 0.75 0.59 -13.72
CA LEU A 37 1.66 1.45 -14.47
C LEU A 37 2.59 0.64 -15.38
N ALA A 38 3.19 -0.43 -14.86
CA ALA A 38 4.03 -1.31 -15.68
C ALA A 38 3.27 -1.91 -16.87
N LEU A 39 2.03 -2.36 -16.65
CA LEU A 39 1.17 -2.89 -17.70
C LEU A 39 0.75 -1.82 -18.71
N ALA A 40 0.48 -0.58 -18.26
CA ALA A 40 0.16 0.52 -19.15
C ALA A 40 1.36 0.90 -20.04
N ASP A 41 2.58 0.88 -19.49
CA ASP A 41 3.80 1.17 -20.25
C ASP A 41 4.15 0.06 -21.24
N GLU A 42 3.94 -1.21 -20.86
CA GLU A 42 4.04 -2.35 -21.78
C GLU A 42 2.99 -2.24 -22.90
N GLY A 43 1.73 -2.01 -22.54
CA GLY A 43 0.63 -1.90 -23.49
C GLY A 43 0.78 -0.72 -24.46
N GLU A 44 1.27 0.44 -24.00
CA GLU A 44 1.59 1.58 -24.86
C GLU A 44 2.65 1.23 -25.92
N ARG A 45 3.67 0.45 -25.56
CA ARG A 45 4.70 0.01 -26.50
C ARG A 45 4.18 -0.98 -27.54
N ASP A 46 3.27 -1.87 -27.13
CA ASP A 46 2.92 -3.07 -27.90
C ASP A 46 1.52 -2.99 -28.56
N HIS A 47 0.83 -1.85 -28.46
CA HIS A 47 -0.54 -1.70 -28.98
C HIS A 47 -0.64 -1.78 -30.52
N ARG A 48 -1.75 -2.36 -31.00
CA ARG A 48 -2.03 -2.55 -32.44
C ARG A 48 -2.91 -1.47 -33.06
N ASP A 49 -3.73 -0.80 -32.25
CA ASP A 49 -4.67 0.22 -32.71
C ASP A 49 -4.92 1.29 -31.64
N ALA A 50 -5.61 2.35 -32.05
CA ALA A 50 -5.92 3.48 -31.18
C ALA A 50 -6.78 3.10 -29.96
N SER A 51 -7.61 2.06 -30.05
CA SER A 51 -8.47 1.65 -28.93
C SER A 51 -7.65 1.04 -27.80
N CYS A 52 -6.61 0.26 -28.13
CA CYS A 52 -5.65 -0.23 -27.16
C CYS A 52 -4.86 0.91 -26.51
N ALA A 53 -4.41 1.90 -27.29
CA ALA A 53 -3.70 3.07 -26.75
C ALA A 53 -4.57 3.85 -25.73
N ILE A 54 -5.85 4.07 -26.05
CA ILE A 54 -6.81 4.71 -25.13
C ILE A 54 -6.97 3.89 -23.84
N LEU A 55 -7.08 2.56 -23.95
CA LEU A 55 -7.22 1.67 -22.79
C LEU A 55 -6.01 1.76 -21.85
N TYR A 56 -4.79 1.71 -22.39
CA TYR A 56 -3.57 1.79 -21.58
C TYR A 56 -3.35 3.20 -21.01
N GLY A 57 -3.74 4.24 -21.73
CA GLY A 57 -3.84 5.61 -21.19
C GLY A 57 -4.78 5.70 -20.00
N MET A 58 -6.00 5.16 -20.10
CA MET A 58 -6.95 5.11 -18.98
C MET A 58 -6.41 4.30 -17.79
N LEU A 59 -5.75 3.17 -18.05
CA LEU A 59 -5.15 2.36 -17.00
C LEU A 59 -4.09 3.15 -16.21
N ARG A 60 -3.24 3.90 -16.92
CA ARG A 60 -2.21 4.77 -16.35
C ARG A 60 -2.83 5.87 -15.48
N ASP A 61 -3.85 6.56 -15.99
CA ASP A 61 -4.54 7.63 -15.25
C ASP A 61 -5.21 7.13 -13.97
N MET A 62 -5.90 5.98 -14.05
CA MET A 62 -6.53 5.37 -12.89
C MET A 62 -5.50 4.91 -11.86
N ALA A 63 -4.34 4.41 -12.28
CA ALA A 63 -3.25 4.05 -11.39
C ALA A 63 -2.75 5.26 -10.58
N TYR A 64 -2.52 6.40 -11.24
CA TYR A 64 -2.09 7.63 -10.56
C TYR A 64 -3.16 8.15 -9.58
N ARG A 65 -4.44 8.11 -9.98
CA ARG A 65 -5.55 8.54 -9.13
C ARG A 65 -5.70 7.67 -7.89
N LEU A 66 -5.67 6.35 -8.05
CA LEU A 66 -5.73 5.40 -6.93
C LEU A 66 -4.54 5.55 -5.99
N ARG A 67 -3.33 5.74 -6.54
CA ARG A 67 -2.11 5.92 -5.74
C ARG A 67 -2.25 7.13 -4.83
N ARG A 68 -2.64 8.27 -5.40
CA ARG A 68 -2.89 9.51 -4.65
C ARG A 68 -3.93 9.31 -3.55
N MET A 69 -5.06 8.70 -3.86
CA MET A 69 -6.13 8.46 -2.87
C MET A 69 -5.66 7.57 -1.71
N ALA A 70 -4.91 6.51 -1.99
CA ALA A 70 -4.39 5.61 -0.97
C ALA A 70 -3.32 6.27 -0.09
N ASP A 71 -2.40 7.06 -0.68
CA ASP A 71 -1.40 7.83 0.06
C ASP A 71 -2.05 8.90 0.97
N GLU A 72 -3.07 9.59 0.47
CA GLU A 72 -3.83 10.58 1.26
C GLU A 72 -4.52 9.94 2.47
N GLU A 73 -5.07 8.74 2.32
CA GLU A 73 -5.74 8.02 3.40
C GLU A 73 -4.75 7.50 4.45
N LEU A 74 -3.63 6.91 4.03
CA LEU A 74 -2.55 6.53 4.95
C LEU A 74 -2.04 7.75 5.74
N ALA A 75 -1.89 8.90 5.08
CA ALA A 75 -1.50 10.13 5.77
C ALA A 75 -2.57 10.64 6.75
N ARG A 76 -3.87 10.40 6.48
CA ARG A 76 -4.96 10.71 7.43
C ARG A 76 -4.90 9.78 8.64
N HIS A 77 -4.70 8.49 8.42
CA HIS A 77 -4.52 7.48 9.46
C HIS A 77 -3.36 7.84 10.39
N ASP A 78 -2.17 8.13 9.85
CA ASP A 78 -1.00 8.56 10.62
C ASP A 78 -1.26 9.84 11.42
N ARG A 79 -2.02 10.80 10.86
CA ARG A 79 -2.38 12.05 11.56
C ARG A 79 -3.39 11.81 12.68
N ALA A 80 -4.29 10.85 12.53
CA ALA A 80 -5.27 10.50 13.54
C ALA A 80 -4.60 9.79 14.73
N GLU A 81 -3.67 8.86 14.45
CA GLU A 81 -2.88 8.19 15.48
C GLU A 81 -2.06 9.16 16.34
N ARG A 82 -1.45 10.18 15.73
CA ARG A 82 -0.66 11.19 16.46
C ARG A 82 -1.49 12.17 17.31
N ARG A 83 -2.81 12.15 17.20
CA ARG A 83 -3.73 13.05 17.94
C ARG A 83 -4.46 12.34 19.09
N GLY A 84 -4.42 11.01 19.15
CA GLY A 84 -4.95 10.20 20.25
C GLY A 84 -3.89 9.89 21.28
#